data_AF-D2C2W6-F1
#
_entry.id   AF-D2C2W6-F1
#
_cell.length_a   1.000
_cell.length_b   1.000
_cell.length_c   1.000
_cell.angle_alpha   90.00
_cell.angle_beta   90.00
_cell.angle_gamma   90.00
#
_symmetry.space_group_name_H-M   'P 1'
#
loop_
_entity.id
_entity.type
_entity.pdbx_description
1 polymer ?
#
loop_
_entity_poly.entity_id
_entity_poly.type
_entity_poly.pdbx_seq_one_letter_code
_entity_poly.pdbx_strand_id
1 'polypeptide(L)'
;MNTALETAWRLAQERYARLNIDVDAALRQLDQIPVSIHCWQGDDVTGFEHNGGALTGGIQATGNYPGKARDASELRADLEQAFRHIPGPKRLNLHAIYLESETPVARNAIEPQHFSNWVAWAKEQHLGLDFNPTCFSHPFSSDGFTLSHPDEKIRRFWIEHCQASRRISAWFGRELGTASVMNIWIPDGMKDLTVDRLAFRQRLLASLDEVIAEKLDPAHHIDAVESKLFGLGAESFTVGSGEFYMGYATSRQTALCLDAGHFHPTEVISDKISSASLFVPRLLLHVSRPVRWDSDHVVLLDDETQAIAHEIVRHNLFNRVHIGLDFFDASINRIAAWVIGTRNMKKALLRALLEPTDTLRTLEQNGDYTARLALLEEQKSLPWQAVWEHYCQQHDVMPGSDWLQSVRHYENTVLCQR
;
A
#
# COMPACT_ATOMS: atom_id res chain seq x y z
N MET A 1 30.23 10.96 -12.24
CA MET A 1 29.98 10.85 -10.78
C MET A 1 30.30 12.18 -10.12
N ASN A 2 29.39 12.71 -9.31
CA ASN A 2 29.63 13.90 -8.51
C ASN A 2 30.63 13.54 -7.40
N THR A 3 31.83 14.16 -7.41
CA THR A 3 32.92 13.85 -6.47
C THR A 3 32.54 14.07 -5.00
N ALA A 4 31.61 14.99 -4.72
CA ALA A 4 31.11 15.22 -3.38
C ALA A 4 30.26 14.05 -2.85
N LEU A 5 29.40 13.47 -3.71
CA LEU A 5 28.56 12.33 -3.35
C LEU A 5 29.39 11.07 -3.09
N GLU A 6 30.40 10.81 -3.92
CA GLU A 6 31.32 9.70 -3.72
C GLU A 6 32.12 9.84 -2.40
N THR A 7 32.55 11.07 -2.09
CA THR A 7 33.26 11.34 -0.82
C THR A 7 32.34 11.11 0.39
N ALA A 8 31.11 11.63 0.34
CA ALA A 8 30.12 11.45 1.41
C ALA A 8 29.76 9.97 1.60
N TRP A 9 29.60 9.23 0.51
CA TRP A 9 29.37 7.78 0.49
C TRP A 9 30.48 7.02 1.21
N ARG A 10 31.75 7.23 0.84
CA ARG A 10 32.90 6.54 1.46
C ARG A 10 33.00 6.83 2.96
N LEU A 11 32.77 8.08 3.37
CA LEU A 11 32.76 8.46 4.79
C LEU A 11 31.61 7.77 5.55
N ALA A 12 30.44 7.64 4.93
CA ALA A 12 29.32 6.92 5.52
C ALA A 12 29.62 5.42 5.67
N GLN A 13 30.21 4.80 4.65
CA GLN A 13 30.64 3.41 4.69
C GLN A 13 31.61 3.15 5.86
N GLU A 14 32.62 4.00 6.04
CA GLU A 14 33.54 3.91 7.18
C GLU A 14 32.84 4.07 8.54
N ARG A 15 31.86 4.97 8.64
CA ARG A 15 31.09 5.22 9.88
C ARG A 15 30.23 4.01 10.25
N TYR A 16 29.55 3.40 9.30
CA TYR A 16 28.72 2.21 9.51
C TYR A 16 29.57 0.94 9.76
N ALA A 17 30.72 0.81 9.09
CA ALA A 17 31.63 -0.31 9.31
C ALA A 17 32.13 -0.39 10.76
N ARG A 18 32.34 0.76 11.44
CA ARG A 18 32.70 0.80 12.88
C ARG A 18 31.61 0.26 13.81
N LEU A 19 30.37 0.18 13.32
CA LEU A 19 29.22 -0.40 14.00
C LEU A 19 28.91 -1.83 13.53
N ASN A 20 29.82 -2.43 12.75
CA ASN A 20 29.66 -3.74 12.11
C ASN A 20 28.48 -3.81 11.13
N ILE A 21 28.16 -2.69 10.46
CA ILE A 21 27.11 -2.63 9.44
C ILE A 21 27.75 -2.61 8.05
N ASP A 22 27.40 -3.60 7.23
CA ASP A 22 27.75 -3.64 5.80
C ASP A 22 26.69 -2.86 5.00
N VAL A 23 27.09 -1.67 4.56
CA VAL A 23 26.21 -0.78 3.80
C VAL A 23 25.90 -1.34 2.41
N ASP A 24 26.86 -2.02 1.77
CA ASP A 24 26.62 -2.64 0.46
C ASP A 24 25.61 -3.80 0.58
N ALA A 25 25.64 -4.54 1.69
CA ALA A 25 24.62 -5.54 1.99
C ALA A 25 23.24 -4.91 2.22
N ALA A 26 23.17 -3.80 2.95
CA ALA A 26 21.92 -3.06 3.15
C ALA A 26 21.31 -2.60 1.82
N LEU A 27 22.11 -2.08 0.89
CA LEU A 27 21.65 -1.67 -0.44
C LEU A 27 21.15 -2.86 -1.27
N ARG A 28 21.89 -3.98 -1.29
CA ARG A 28 21.45 -5.21 -1.95
C ARG A 28 20.14 -5.77 -1.38
N GLN A 29 19.93 -5.63 -0.07
CA GLN A 29 18.69 -6.04 0.57
C GLN A 29 17.53 -5.11 0.21
N LEU A 30 17.76 -3.79 0.15
CA LEU A 30 16.75 -2.81 -0.26
C LEU A 30 16.25 -3.07 -1.69
N ASP A 31 17.12 -3.57 -2.58
CA ASP A 31 16.78 -3.98 -3.95
C ASP A 31 15.87 -5.20 -4.06
N GLN A 32 15.64 -5.90 -2.95
CA GLN A 32 14.74 -7.05 -2.90
C GLN A 32 13.38 -6.69 -2.28
N ILE A 33 13.20 -5.45 -1.81
CA ILE A 33 11.99 -5.02 -1.09
C ILE A 33 11.15 -4.10 -2.00
N PRO A 34 10.17 -4.65 -2.75
CA PRO A 34 9.27 -3.83 -3.54
C PRO A 34 8.34 -3.01 -2.63
N VAL A 35 8.01 -1.80 -3.10
CA VAL A 35 6.89 -1.03 -2.56
C VAL A 35 5.80 -1.00 -3.64
N SER A 36 4.60 -1.46 -3.29
CA SER A 36 3.44 -1.47 -4.16
C SER A 36 2.76 -0.10 -4.12
N ILE A 37 2.82 0.60 -5.25
CA ILE A 37 2.31 1.96 -5.39
C ILE A 37 0.84 1.86 -5.81
N HIS A 38 -0.06 2.51 -5.08
CA HIS A 38 -1.48 2.52 -5.41
C HIS A 38 -1.78 3.35 -6.65
N CYS A 39 -2.60 2.82 -7.57
CA CYS A 39 -2.94 3.52 -8.81
C CYS A 39 -3.87 4.73 -8.59
N TRP A 40 -4.65 4.72 -7.52
CA TRP A 40 -5.78 5.64 -7.34
C TRP A 40 -5.44 7.07 -6.93
N GLN A 41 -4.21 7.31 -6.48
CA GLN A 41 -3.71 8.67 -6.26
C GLN A 41 -3.59 9.46 -7.57
N GLY A 42 -3.53 8.80 -8.74
CA GLY A 42 -3.36 9.47 -10.03
C GLY A 42 -4.61 10.19 -10.55
N ASP A 43 -5.78 9.77 -10.09
CA ASP A 43 -7.07 10.22 -10.60
C ASP A 43 -8.11 10.45 -9.49
N ASP A 44 -7.68 10.53 -8.23
CA ASP A 44 -8.55 10.75 -7.06
C ASP A 44 -9.58 9.63 -6.86
N VAL A 45 -9.18 8.37 -7.10
CA VAL A 45 -10.05 7.20 -6.95
C VAL A 45 -11.28 7.25 -7.89
N THR A 46 -11.15 7.91 -9.05
CA THR A 46 -12.26 8.03 -10.01
C THR A 46 -12.51 6.71 -10.74
N GLY A 47 -11.45 6.04 -11.19
CA GLY A 47 -11.51 4.87 -12.06
C GLY A 47 -11.95 5.21 -13.49
N PHE A 48 -12.11 4.17 -14.30
CA PHE A 48 -12.43 4.24 -15.73
C PHE A 48 -13.75 3.55 -16.09
N GLU A 49 -14.60 3.30 -15.10
CA GLU A 49 -15.96 2.83 -15.35
C GLU A 49 -16.78 3.92 -16.07
N HIS A 50 -17.39 3.59 -17.21
CA HIS A 50 -18.21 4.53 -18.01
C HIS A 50 -19.35 5.23 -17.23
N ASN A 51 -19.87 4.58 -16.19
CA ASN A 51 -20.93 5.11 -15.31
C ASN A 51 -20.39 5.49 -13.92
N GLY A 52 -19.10 5.86 -13.82
CA GLY A 52 -18.45 6.22 -12.56
C GLY A 52 -19.23 7.28 -11.78
N GLY A 53 -19.57 6.96 -10.54
CA GLY A 53 -20.21 7.90 -9.61
C GLY A 53 -19.19 8.76 -8.88
N ALA A 54 -19.68 9.74 -8.11
CA ALA A 54 -18.83 10.43 -7.14
C ALA A 54 -18.21 9.42 -6.14
N LEU A 55 -17.03 9.74 -5.62
CA LEU A 55 -16.37 8.92 -4.61
C LEU A 55 -17.27 8.75 -3.37
N THR A 56 -17.56 7.50 -3.00
CA THR A 56 -18.33 7.13 -1.80
C THR A 56 -17.61 6.04 -1.00
N GLY A 57 -18.28 5.48 0.03
CA GLY A 57 -17.72 4.42 0.87
C GLY A 57 -17.01 4.92 2.12
N GLY A 58 -17.14 6.21 2.44
CA GLY A 58 -16.56 6.83 3.63
C GLY A 58 -15.11 7.24 3.52
N ILE A 59 -14.57 7.24 2.29
CA ILE A 59 -13.29 7.83 1.89
C ILE A 59 -13.52 9.08 1.05
N GLN A 60 -12.55 10.00 1.04
CA GLN A 60 -12.65 11.23 0.26
C GLN A 60 -11.27 11.78 -0.15
N ALA A 61 -11.05 11.92 -1.45
CA ALA A 61 -9.95 12.71 -1.97
C ALA A 61 -10.23 14.20 -1.76
N THR A 62 -9.36 14.89 -1.03
CA THR A 62 -9.54 16.30 -0.66
C THR A 62 -8.53 17.20 -1.36
N GLY A 63 -9.05 18.23 -2.05
CA GLY A 63 -8.27 19.15 -2.86
C GLY A 63 -8.74 19.16 -4.32
N ASN A 64 -8.36 20.20 -5.06
CA ASN A 64 -8.76 20.41 -6.46
C ASN A 64 -7.53 20.70 -7.34
N TYR A 65 -6.40 20.05 -7.06
CA TYR A 65 -5.18 20.26 -7.83
C TYR A 65 -5.39 19.76 -9.27
N PRO A 66 -5.04 20.55 -10.31
CA PRO A 66 -5.33 20.20 -11.70
C PRO A 66 -4.48 19.01 -12.19
N GLY A 67 -4.78 18.52 -13.39
CA GLY A 67 -3.94 17.56 -14.10
C GLY A 67 -4.12 16.09 -13.71
N LYS A 68 -5.19 15.73 -12.99
CA LYS A 68 -5.50 14.33 -12.68
C LYS A 68 -5.64 13.51 -13.97
N ALA A 69 -5.21 12.24 -13.94
CA ALA A 69 -5.41 11.34 -15.06
C ALA A 69 -6.92 11.09 -15.27
N ARG A 70 -7.32 10.97 -16.54
CA ARG A 70 -8.73 10.78 -16.94
C ARG A 70 -8.98 9.43 -17.60
N ASP A 71 -7.91 8.73 -17.97
CA ASP A 71 -7.94 7.40 -18.57
C ASP A 71 -6.66 6.61 -18.21
N ALA A 72 -6.64 5.33 -18.59
CA ALA A 72 -5.53 4.44 -18.29
C ALA A 72 -4.22 4.82 -18.99
N SER A 73 -4.28 5.50 -20.15
CA SER A 73 -3.09 5.95 -20.86
C SER A 73 -2.44 7.12 -20.13
N GLU A 74 -3.23 8.12 -19.72
CA GLU A 74 -2.75 9.23 -18.88
C GLU A 74 -2.20 8.71 -17.55
N LEU A 75 -2.89 7.76 -16.92
CA LEU A 75 -2.46 7.20 -15.63
C LEU A 75 -1.14 6.45 -15.74
N ARG A 76 -0.94 5.62 -16.79
CA ARG A 76 0.34 4.95 -17.04
C ARG A 76 1.46 5.95 -17.30
N ALA A 77 1.21 7.00 -18.08
CA ALA A 77 2.21 8.04 -18.33
C ALA A 77 2.61 8.80 -17.05
N ASP A 78 1.66 9.09 -16.17
CA ASP A 78 1.90 9.74 -14.88
C ASP A 78 2.70 8.82 -13.95
N LEU A 79 2.37 7.53 -13.92
CA LEU A 79 3.10 6.50 -13.15
C LEU A 79 4.54 6.34 -13.65
N GLU A 80 4.77 6.29 -14.96
CA GLU A 80 6.11 6.25 -15.54
C GLU A 80 6.95 7.46 -15.13
N GLN A 81 6.34 8.65 -15.06
CA GLN A 81 7.04 9.82 -14.56
C GLN A 81 7.37 9.73 -13.07
N ALA A 82 6.47 9.20 -12.25
CA ALA A 82 6.79 8.92 -10.85
C ALA A 82 7.94 7.91 -10.72
N PHE A 83 7.91 6.83 -11.51
CA PHE A 83 8.88 5.73 -11.44
C PHE A 83 10.30 6.16 -11.77
N ARG A 84 10.49 7.09 -12.71
CA ARG A 84 11.80 7.71 -13.02
C ARG A 84 12.44 8.43 -11.83
N HIS A 85 11.67 8.72 -10.78
CA HIS A 85 12.13 9.44 -9.59
C HIS A 85 12.13 8.57 -8.33
N ILE A 86 11.82 7.28 -8.45
CA ILE A 86 11.74 6.33 -7.34
C ILE A 86 12.72 5.18 -7.59
N PRO A 87 13.82 5.08 -6.81
CA PRO A 87 14.84 4.06 -7.03
C PRO A 87 14.35 2.67 -6.63
N GLY A 88 14.94 1.64 -7.23
CA GLY A 88 14.73 0.25 -6.84
C GLY A 88 13.38 -0.36 -7.23
N PRO A 89 13.06 -1.54 -6.65
CA PRO A 89 11.91 -2.35 -7.02
C PRO A 89 10.58 -1.69 -6.63
N LYS A 90 9.58 -1.85 -7.48
CA LYS A 90 8.23 -1.33 -7.33
C LYS A 90 7.21 -2.38 -7.77
N ARG A 91 5.98 -2.23 -7.31
CA ARG A 91 4.79 -2.89 -7.85
C ARG A 91 3.73 -1.83 -8.09
N LEU A 92 2.68 -2.16 -8.83
CA LEU A 92 1.49 -1.32 -8.95
C LEU A 92 0.30 -2.06 -8.33
N ASN A 93 -0.42 -1.39 -7.44
CA ASN A 93 -1.65 -1.89 -6.83
C ASN A 93 -2.85 -1.30 -7.58
N LEU A 94 -3.65 -2.16 -8.21
CA LEU A 94 -4.79 -1.78 -9.06
C LEU A 94 -6.12 -2.01 -8.34
N HIS A 95 -7.08 -1.13 -8.57
CA HIS A 95 -8.47 -1.37 -8.23
C HIS A 95 -9.26 -1.90 -9.43
N ALA A 96 -10.34 -2.64 -9.19
CA ALA A 96 -11.20 -3.18 -10.25
C ALA A 96 -11.80 -2.10 -11.17
N ILE A 97 -12.06 -0.90 -10.65
CA ILE A 97 -12.57 0.23 -11.44
C ILE A 97 -11.55 0.80 -12.44
N TYR A 98 -10.29 0.36 -12.42
CA TYR A 98 -9.26 0.74 -13.40
C TYR A 98 -9.22 -0.21 -14.60
N LEU A 99 -10.27 -1.02 -14.79
CA LEU A 99 -10.43 -1.84 -15.97
C LEU A 99 -10.45 -1.00 -17.26
N GLU A 100 -10.02 -1.59 -18.37
CA GLU A 100 -10.09 -1.01 -19.70
C GLU A 100 -11.11 -1.79 -20.54
N SER A 101 -12.18 -1.12 -20.97
CA SER A 101 -13.20 -1.69 -21.84
C SER A 101 -13.91 -0.63 -22.67
N GLU A 102 -14.20 -0.94 -23.95
CA GLU A 102 -14.98 -0.08 -24.83
C GLU A 102 -16.45 0.01 -24.42
N THR A 103 -16.97 -1.04 -23.76
CA THR A 103 -18.35 -1.12 -23.29
C THR A 103 -18.41 -1.19 -21.76
N PRO A 104 -19.47 -0.66 -21.12
CA PRO A 104 -19.65 -0.83 -19.68
C PRO A 104 -19.67 -2.31 -19.29
N VAL A 105 -18.86 -2.68 -18.29
CA VAL A 105 -18.81 -4.03 -17.72
C VAL A 105 -19.32 -3.97 -16.29
N ALA A 106 -20.28 -4.84 -15.95
CA ALA A 106 -20.73 -4.96 -14.56
C ALA A 106 -19.59 -5.51 -13.69
N ARG A 107 -19.43 -5.00 -12.46
CA ARG A 107 -18.33 -5.42 -11.58
C ARG A 107 -18.29 -6.93 -11.33
N ASN A 108 -19.44 -7.59 -11.22
CA ASN A 108 -19.51 -9.04 -11.06
C ASN A 108 -19.16 -9.85 -12.33
N ALA A 109 -18.93 -9.17 -13.46
CA ALA A 109 -18.59 -9.76 -14.76
C ALA A 109 -17.23 -9.30 -15.29
N ILE A 110 -16.37 -8.71 -14.45
CA ILE A 110 -15.00 -8.38 -14.85
C ILE A 110 -14.19 -9.66 -15.10
N GLU A 111 -13.29 -9.60 -16.08
CA GLU A 111 -12.49 -10.73 -16.53
C GLU A 111 -11.04 -10.28 -16.76
N PRO A 112 -10.07 -11.21 -16.79
CA PRO A 112 -8.67 -10.92 -17.07
C PRO A 112 -8.43 -10.03 -18.30
N GLN A 113 -9.23 -10.18 -19.36
CA GLN A 113 -9.08 -9.41 -20.59
C GLN A 113 -9.23 -7.89 -20.37
N HIS A 114 -10.00 -7.45 -19.38
CA HIS A 114 -10.17 -6.01 -19.10
C HIS A 114 -8.94 -5.40 -18.42
N PHE A 115 -7.93 -6.21 -18.10
CA PHE A 115 -6.66 -5.79 -17.52
C PHE A 115 -5.46 -6.23 -18.38
N SER A 116 -5.69 -6.60 -19.65
CA SER A 116 -4.64 -7.05 -20.57
C SER A 116 -3.55 -6.00 -20.79
N ASN A 117 -3.97 -4.75 -20.97
CA ASN A 117 -3.07 -3.64 -21.21
C ASN A 117 -2.22 -3.33 -19.96
N TRP A 118 -2.80 -3.44 -18.77
CA TRP A 118 -2.07 -3.32 -17.50
C TRP A 118 -0.99 -4.37 -17.34
N VAL A 119 -1.28 -5.64 -17.67
CA VAL A 119 -0.27 -6.71 -17.61
C VAL A 119 0.82 -6.53 -18.67
N ALA A 120 0.45 -6.16 -19.90
CA ALA A 120 1.42 -5.89 -20.96
C ALA A 120 2.37 -4.76 -20.54
N TRP A 121 1.83 -3.64 -20.06
CA TRP A 121 2.59 -2.51 -19.56
C TRP A 121 3.43 -2.88 -18.33
N ALA A 122 2.91 -3.67 -17.39
CA ALA A 122 3.67 -4.12 -16.22
C ALA A 122 4.87 -4.98 -16.61
N LYS A 123 4.76 -5.83 -17.65
CA LYS A 123 5.91 -6.59 -18.19
C LYS A 123 6.97 -5.68 -18.78
N GLU A 124 6.57 -4.65 -19.53
CA GLU A 124 7.49 -3.64 -20.11
C GLU A 124 8.22 -2.83 -19.02
N GLN A 125 7.52 -2.50 -17.94
CA GLN A 125 8.07 -1.75 -16.80
C GLN A 125 8.75 -2.63 -15.73
N HIS A 126 8.77 -3.96 -15.94
CA HIS A 126 9.30 -4.94 -14.98
C HIS A 126 8.65 -4.87 -13.58
N LEU A 127 7.32 -4.76 -13.53
CA LEU A 127 6.51 -4.63 -12.32
C LEU A 127 5.73 -5.91 -12.01
N GLY A 128 5.54 -6.18 -10.72
CA GLY A 128 4.42 -7.01 -10.26
C GLY A 128 3.14 -6.18 -10.11
N LEU A 129 1.99 -6.85 -10.19
CA LEU A 129 0.67 -6.23 -9.99
C LEU A 129 -0.05 -6.81 -8.77
N ASP A 130 -0.54 -5.92 -7.90
CA ASP A 130 -1.48 -6.22 -6.82
C ASP A 130 -2.88 -5.74 -7.20
N PHE A 131 -3.92 -6.22 -6.50
CA PHE A 131 -5.29 -6.02 -6.95
C PHE A 131 -6.30 -5.81 -5.83
N ASN A 132 -7.46 -5.23 -6.16
CA ASN A 132 -8.53 -4.97 -5.19
C ASN A 132 -9.89 -5.05 -5.88
N PRO A 133 -10.86 -5.87 -5.42
CA PRO A 133 -12.26 -5.59 -5.71
C PRO A 133 -12.64 -4.21 -5.19
N THR A 134 -13.24 -3.37 -6.03
CA THR A 134 -13.83 -2.10 -5.61
C THR A 134 -15.26 -2.29 -5.10
N CYS A 135 -15.47 -2.19 -3.79
CA CYS A 135 -16.79 -2.40 -3.15
C CYS A 135 -17.51 -1.09 -2.75
N PHE A 136 -17.27 0.00 -3.48
CA PHE A 136 -17.78 1.35 -3.19
C PHE A 136 -18.07 2.14 -4.49
N SER A 137 -18.63 3.36 -4.41
CA SER A 137 -18.96 4.19 -5.59
C SER A 137 -19.84 3.46 -6.62
N HIS A 138 -20.81 2.68 -6.16
CA HIS A 138 -21.69 1.88 -7.01
C HIS A 138 -23.15 1.90 -6.50
N PRO A 139 -24.16 1.82 -7.37
CA PRO A 139 -25.56 1.77 -6.94
C PRO A 139 -25.86 0.67 -5.92
N PHE A 140 -25.25 -0.52 -6.05
CA PHE A 140 -25.45 -1.62 -5.09
C PHE A 140 -24.62 -1.47 -3.79
N SER A 141 -23.94 -0.34 -3.59
CA SER A 141 -23.28 0.04 -2.33
C SER A 141 -23.90 1.28 -1.68
N SER A 142 -24.96 1.85 -2.27
CA SER A 142 -25.56 3.12 -1.83
C SER A 142 -26.11 3.07 -0.40
N ASP A 143 -26.53 1.89 0.04
CA ASP A 143 -27.13 1.67 1.35
C ASP A 143 -26.08 1.55 2.47
N GLY A 144 -24.79 1.71 2.14
CA GLY A 144 -23.68 1.57 3.08
C GLY A 144 -23.32 0.13 3.42
N PHE A 145 -23.83 -0.85 2.67
CA PHE A 145 -23.50 -2.28 2.84
C PHE A 145 -23.31 -2.98 1.49
N THR A 146 -22.40 -3.96 1.48
CA THR A 146 -22.04 -4.76 0.31
C THR A 146 -22.05 -6.25 0.64
N LEU A 147 -20.91 -6.83 1.02
CA LEU A 147 -20.78 -8.24 1.41
C LEU A 147 -21.62 -8.59 2.66
N SER A 148 -21.98 -7.60 3.48
CA SER A 148 -22.84 -7.78 4.65
C SER A 148 -24.28 -7.29 4.47
N HIS A 149 -24.66 -6.88 3.26
CA HIS A 149 -25.98 -6.34 2.94
C HIS A 149 -27.11 -7.32 3.34
N PRO A 150 -28.28 -6.90 3.84
CA PRO A 150 -29.38 -7.82 4.19
C PRO A 150 -30.10 -8.44 2.97
N ASP A 151 -30.17 -7.72 1.85
CA ASP A 151 -30.64 -8.26 0.57
C ASP A 151 -29.61 -9.24 -0.03
N GLU A 152 -30.05 -10.46 -0.31
CA GLU A 152 -29.24 -11.53 -0.89
C GLU A 152 -28.77 -11.22 -2.31
N LYS A 153 -29.57 -10.51 -3.13
CA LYS A 153 -29.19 -10.16 -4.49
C LYS A 153 -28.01 -9.19 -4.52
N ILE A 154 -28.01 -8.21 -3.63
CA ILE A 154 -26.90 -7.26 -3.48
C ILE A 154 -25.66 -7.98 -2.94
N ARG A 155 -25.81 -8.83 -1.91
CA ARG A 155 -24.67 -9.64 -1.43
C ARG A 155 -24.09 -10.52 -2.53
N ARG A 156 -24.95 -11.21 -3.28
CA ARG A 156 -24.56 -12.11 -4.38
C ARG A 156 -23.71 -11.37 -5.42
N PHE A 157 -24.13 -10.18 -5.84
CA PHE A 157 -23.37 -9.34 -6.75
C PHE A 157 -21.94 -9.05 -6.22
N TRP A 158 -21.81 -8.67 -4.95
CA TRP A 158 -20.50 -8.35 -4.37
C TRP A 158 -19.63 -9.59 -4.14
N ILE A 159 -20.22 -10.73 -3.80
CA ILE A 159 -19.52 -12.02 -3.72
C ILE A 159 -18.96 -12.40 -5.09
N GLU A 160 -19.79 -12.35 -6.14
CA GLU A 160 -19.39 -12.67 -7.51
C GLU A 160 -18.30 -11.71 -8.03
N HIS A 161 -18.40 -10.42 -7.72
CA HIS A 161 -17.36 -9.44 -8.02
C HIS A 161 -16.03 -9.79 -7.35
N CYS A 162 -16.02 -10.08 -6.05
CA CYS A 162 -14.79 -10.46 -5.38
C CYS A 162 -14.21 -11.77 -5.96
N GLN A 163 -15.05 -12.75 -6.28
CA GLN A 163 -14.60 -13.99 -6.96
C GLN A 163 -13.98 -13.71 -8.33
N ALA A 164 -14.59 -12.84 -9.13
CA ALA A 164 -14.03 -12.39 -10.40
C ALA A 164 -12.67 -11.68 -10.22
N SER A 165 -12.57 -10.81 -9.22
CA SER A 165 -11.32 -10.13 -8.87
C SER A 165 -10.21 -11.11 -8.47
N ARG A 166 -10.53 -12.18 -7.74
CA ARG A 166 -9.56 -13.22 -7.36
C ARG A 166 -8.98 -13.92 -8.59
N ARG A 167 -9.81 -14.21 -9.60
CA ARG A 167 -9.36 -14.81 -10.87
C ARG A 167 -8.44 -13.88 -11.67
N ILE A 168 -8.71 -12.58 -11.66
CA ILE A 168 -7.85 -11.56 -12.27
C ILE A 168 -6.51 -11.46 -11.53
N SER A 169 -6.52 -11.40 -10.20
CA SER A 169 -5.30 -11.38 -9.39
C SER A 169 -4.45 -12.65 -9.62
N ALA A 170 -5.04 -13.83 -9.63
CA ALA A 170 -4.33 -15.05 -9.98
C ALA A 170 -3.80 -15.05 -11.43
N TRP A 171 -4.49 -14.39 -12.36
CA TRP A 171 -3.99 -14.21 -13.71
C TRP A 171 -2.78 -13.26 -13.74
N PHE A 172 -2.78 -12.16 -12.99
CA PHE A 172 -1.59 -11.30 -12.83
C PHE A 172 -0.39 -12.10 -12.36
N GLY A 173 -0.56 -12.92 -11.32
CA GLY A 173 0.55 -13.70 -10.78
C GLY A 173 1.11 -14.72 -11.76
N ARG A 174 0.24 -15.36 -12.58
CA ARG A 174 0.69 -16.25 -13.66
C ARG A 174 1.48 -15.50 -14.74
N GLU A 175 1.00 -14.35 -15.16
CA GLU A 175 1.60 -13.58 -16.25
C GLU A 175 2.92 -12.90 -15.86
N LEU A 176 3.06 -12.51 -14.59
CA LEU A 176 4.18 -11.71 -14.09
C LEU A 176 5.19 -12.52 -13.26
N GLY A 177 4.89 -13.79 -12.97
CA GLY A 177 5.78 -14.69 -12.23
C GLY A 177 5.93 -14.34 -10.74
N THR A 178 5.01 -13.54 -10.19
CA THR A 178 5.01 -13.13 -8.78
C THR A 178 3.58 -13.01 -8.27
N ALA A 179 3.27 -13.61 -7.12
CA ALA A 179 1.91 -13.58 -6.58
C ALA A 179 1.36 -12.16 -6.49
N SER A 180 0.13 -11.98 -6.97
CA SER A 180 -0.64 -10.76 -6.77
C SER A 180 -1.32 -10.84 -5.42
N VAL A 181 -1.13 -9.83 -4.57
CA VAL A 181 -1.93 -9.70 -3.36
C VAL A 181 -3.24 -9.03 -3.74
N MET A 182 -4.35 -9.72 -3.53
CA MET A 182 -5.67 -9.16 -3.69
C MET A 182 -6.26 -8.76 -2.34
N ASN A 183 -6.47 -7.46 -2.14
CA ASN A 183 -6.96 -6.95 -0.88
C ASN A 183 -8.45 -6.64 -0.91
N ILE A 184 -9.18 -7.15 0.10
CA ILE A 184 -10.63 -6.99 0.25
C ILE A 184 -10.89 -5.95 1.33
N TRP A 185 -11.22 -4.74 0.87
CA TRP A 185 -11.78 -3.67 1.69
C TRP A 185 -13.23 -3.40 1.29
N ILE A 186 -14.09 -3.15 2.28
CA ILE A 186 -15.51 -2.82 2.07
C ILE A 186 -15.93 -1.65 2.98
N PRO A 187 -16.87 -0.79 2.55
CA PRO A 187 -17.33 0.35 3.32
C PRO A 187 -18.42 0.00 4.35
N ASP A 188 -18.73 -1.28 4.51
CA ASP A 188 -19.89 -1.77 5.25
C ASP A 188 -19.93 -1.24 6.69
N GLY A 189 -20.94 -0.43 7.00
CA GLY A 189 -21.05 0.24 8.28
C GLY A 189 -22.30 1.07 8.48
N MET A 190 -22.45 1.64 9.67
CA MET A 190 -23.56 2.54 10.01
C MET A 190 -23.02 3.89 10.46
N LYS A 191 -23.72 4.93 10.00
CA LYS A 191 -23.50 6.31 10.44
C LYS A 191 -23.70 6.50 11.95
N ASP A 192 -24.76 5.91 12.49
CA ASP A 192 -25.26 6.17 13.84
C ASP A 192 -25.43 4.86 14.66
N LEU A 193 -25.97 4.98 15.88
CA LEU A 193 -26.17 3.89 16.84
C LEU A 193 -26.77 2.65 16.18
N THR A 194 -26.04 1.54 16.26
CA THR A 194 -26.40 0.28 15.63
C THR A 194 -26.98 -0.70 16.64
N VAL A 195 -28.19 -1.20 16.37
CA VAL A 195 -28.87 -2.18 17.24
C VAL A 195 -28.23 -3.57 17.13
N ASP A 196 -28.09 -4.09 15.90
CA ASP A 196 -27.61 -5.45 15.66
C ASP A 196 -26.30 -5.45 14.88
N ARG A 197 -25.18 -5.37 15.59
CA ARG A 197 -23.84 -5.48 14.99
C ARG A 197 -23.48 -6.92 14.59
N LEU A 198 -24.17 -7.92 15.16
CA LEU A 198 -23.84 -9.33 14.96
C LEU A 198 -24.31 -9.83 13.60
N ALA A 199 -25.54 -9.54 13.20
CA ALA A 199 -26.10 -10.08 11.97
C ALA A 199 -25.33 -9.60 10.71
N PHE A 200 -24.84 -8.35 10.69
CA PHE A 200 -23.99 -7.87 9.59
C PHE A 200 -22.67 -8.65 9.54
N ARG A 201 -22.03 -8.89 10.69
CA ARG A 201 -20.78 -9.66 10.76
C ARG A 201 -20.96 -11.13 10.39
N GLN A 202 -22.08 -11.75 10.76
CA GLN A 202 -22.40 -13.11 10.34
C GLN A 202 -22.57 -13.22 8.82
N ARG A 203 -23.24 -12.25 8.20
CA ARG A 203 -23.34 -12.19 6.74
C ARG A 203 -21.98 -11.98 6.09
N LEU A 204 -21.17 -11.06 6.59
CA LEU A 204 -19.82 -10.83 6.08
C LEU A 204 -18.97 -12.11 6.16
N LEU A 205 -19.00 -12.81 7.30
CA LEU A 205 -18.27 -14.07 7.48
C LEU A 205 -18.67 -15.11 6.42
N ALA A 206 -19.97 -15.33 6.22
CA ALA A 206 -20.46 -16.27 5.21
C ALA A 206 -20.10 -15.85 3.78
N SER A 207 -20.22 -14.54 3.47
CA SER A 207 -19.87 -13.99 2.17
C SER A 207 -18.38 -14.17 1.88
N LEU A 208 -17.49 -13.89 2.84
CA LEU A 208 -16.04 -14.05 2.64
C LEU A 208 -15.66 -15.53 2.46
N ASP A 209 -16.25 -16.44 3.23
CA ASP A 209 -16.03 -17.88 3.05
C ASP A 209 -16.42 -18.32 1.62
N GLU A 210 -17.51 -17.77 1.08
CA GLU A 210 -17.93 -18.02 -0.30
C GLU A 210 -17.00 -17.35 -1.34
N VAL A 211 -16.51 -16.14 -1.07
CA VAL A 211 -15.55 -15.44 -1.92
C VAL A 211 -14.26 -16.24 -2.09
N ILE A 212 -13.73 -16.83 -1.00
CA ILE A 212 -12.47 -17.58 -1.02
C ILE A 212 -12.64 -19.10 -1.19
N ALA A 213 -13.86 -19.57 -1.50
CA ALA A 213 -14.16 -20.99 -1.64
C ALA A 213 -13.37 -21.63 -2.80
N GLU A 214 -13.25 -20.92 -3.93
CA GLU A 214 -12.39 -21.34 -5.04
C GLU A 214 -10.93 -21.30 -4.61
N LYS A 215 -10.26 -22.45 -4.65
CA LYS A 215 -8.83 -22.57 -4.32
C LYS A 215 -7.99 -22.16 -5.52
N LEU A 216 -7.25 -21.06 -5.35
CA LEU A 216 -6.29 -20.54 -6.31
C LEU A 216 -4.87 -20.88 -5.86
N ASP A 217 -3.94 -20.93 -6.81
CA ASP A 217 -2.54 -21.24 -6.53
C ASP A 217 -1.88 -20.11 -5.73
N PRO A 218 -1.34 -20.38 -4.52
CA PRO A 218 -0.69 -19.37 -3.68
C PRO A 218 0.58 -18.78 -4.29
N ALA A 219 1.16 -19.42 -5.32
CA ALA A 219 2.26 -18.84 -6.09
C ALA A 219 1.81 -17.67 -6.98
N HIS A 220 0.51 -17.59 -7.30
CA HIS A 220 -0.05 -16.59 -8.19
C HIS A 220 -0.98 -15.59 -7.48
N HIS A 221 -1.57 -15.96 -6.34
CA HIS A 221 -2.58 -15.15 -5.69
C HIS A 221 -2.55 -15.29 -4.17
N ILE A 222 -2.75 -14.17 -3.48
CA ILE A 222 -2.89 -14.09 -2.02
C ILE A 222 -4.14 -13.27 -1.70
N ASP A 223 -5.10 -13.86 -1.00
CA ASP A 223 -6.26 -13.15 -0.45
C ASP A 223 -5.82 -12.37 0.81
N ALA A 224 -6.07 -11.06 0.87
CA ALA A 224 -5.92 -10.21 2.05
C ALA A 224 -7.26 -9.57 2.44
N VAL A 225 -7.47 -9.33 3.74
CA VAL A 225 -8.66 -8.66 4.26
C VAL A 225 -8.27 -7.45 5.09
N GLU A 226 -8.97 -6.33 4.89
CA GLU A 226 -8.62 -5.04 5.47
C GLU A 226 -9.68 -4.50 6.41
N SER A 227 -9.30 -4.29 7.67
CA SER A 227 -10.16 -3.65 8.66
C SER A 227 -10.15 -2.14 8.53
N LYS A 228 -11.25 -1.51 8.93
CA LYS A 228 -11.34 -0.07 9.16
C LYS A 228 -12.05 0.21 10.49
N LEU A 229 -11.63 1.26 11.17
CA LEU A 229 -12.29 1.70 12.40
C LEU A 229 -13.61 2.43 12.11
N PHE A 230 -13.57 3.40 11.19
CA PHE A 230 -14.72 4.19 10.78
C PHE A 230 -14.48 4.85 9.42
N GLY A 231 -15.54 5.26 8.74
CA GLY A 231 -15.49 6.11 7.54
C GLY A 231 -16.50 7.25 7.62
N LEU A 232 -16.36 8.27 6.77
CA LEU A 232 -17.33 9.36 6.71
C LEU A 232 -18.71 8.84 6.27
N GLY A 233 -19.75 9.08 7.05
CA GLY A 233 -21.07 8.48 6.85
C GLY A 233 -21.22 7.04 7.36
N ALA A 234 -20.17 6.45 7.93
CA ALA A 234 -20.14 5.13 8.57
C ALA A 234 -19.35 5.18 9.89
N GLU A 235 -19.61 6.21 10.71
CA GLU A 235 -18.77 6.60 11.84
C GLU A 235 -18.92 5.68 13.07
N SER A 236 -20.14 5.19 13.31
CA SER A 236 -20.50 4.57 14.60
C SER A 236 -20.31 3.04 14.64
N PHE A 237 -20.14 2.42 13.48
CA PHE A 237 -19.97 0.98 13.35
C PHE A 237 -19.40 0.61 11.98
N THR A 238 -18.29 -0.13 11.99
CA THR A 238 -17.77 -0.84 10.81
C THR A 238 -17.95 -2.34 10.99
N VAL A 239 -18.49 -3.01 9.97
CA VAL A 239 -18.78 -4.44 10.01
C VAL A 239 -17.47 -5.24 10.10
N GLY A 240 -16.55 -4.97 9.17
CA GLY A 240 -15.20 -5.53 9.13
C GLY A 240 -14.23 -4.80 10.06
N SER A 241 -14.40 -4.97 11.37
CA SER A 241 -13.53 -4.35 12.38
C SER A 241 -12.18 -5.07 12.53
N GLY A 242 -11.25 -4.47 13.27
CA GLY A 242 -9.92 -5.04 13.53
C GLY A 242 -9.97 -6.48 14.06
N GLU A 243 -10.79 -6.75 15.08
CA GLU A 243 -10.94 -8.10 15.64
C GLU A 243 -11.63 -9.06 14.66
N PHE A 244 -12.59 -8.56 13.87
CA PHE A 244 -13.29 -9.39 12.90
C PHE A 244 -12.30 -9.96 11.89
N TYR A 245 -11.46 -9.11 11.28
CA TYR A 245 -10.51 -9.55 10.28
C TYR A 245 -9.27 -10.23 10.86
N MET A 246 -8.82 -9.88 12.06
CA MET A 246 -7.80 -10.67 12.75
C MET A 246 -8.30 -12.11 12.98
N GLY A 247 -9.54 -12.28 13.48
CA GLY A 247 -10.16 -13.60 13.66
C GLY A 247 -10.41 -14.33 12.35
N TYR A 248 -10.86 -13.63 11.31
CA TYR A 248 -11.08 -14.20 9.98
C TYR A 248 -9.76 -14.69 9.37
N ALA A 249 -8.75 -13.83 9.25
CA ALA A 249 -7.46 -14.15 8.67
C ALA A 249 -6.75 -15.27 9.45
N THR A 250 -6.85 -15.27 10.78
CA THR A 250 -6.31 -16.36 11.62
C THR A 250 -7.02 -17.69 11.32
N SER A 251 -8.35 -17.72 11.27
CA SER A 251 -9.08 -18.98 11.09
C SER A 251 -9.07 -19.51 9.66
N ARG A 252 -9.00 -18.64 8.65
CA ARG A 252 -8.99 -19.01 7.22
C ARG A 252 -7.60 -18.99 6.59
N GLN A 253 -6.58 -18.55 7.34
CA GLN A 253 -5.20 -18.42 6.87
C GLN A 253 -5.09 -17.57 5.59
N THR A 254 -5.88 -16.49 5.52
CA THR A 254 -5.65 -15.41 4.53
C THR A 254 -4.54 -14.49 5.03
N ALA A 255 -4.04 -13.59 4.17
CA ALA A 255 -3.28 -12.46 4.66
C ALA A 255 -4.19 -11.50 5.45
N LEU A 256 -3.58 -10.72 6.35
CA LEU A 256 -4.22 -9.60 7.04
C LEU A 256 -3.66 -8.30 6.48
N CYS A 257 -4.52 -7.39 6.05
CA CYS A 257 -4.12 -6.03 5.70
C CYS A 257 -4.19 -5.13 6.94
N LEU A 258 -3.11 -4.40 7.18
CA LEU A 258 -2.99 -3.38 8.22
C LEU A 258 -2.73 -2.03 7.56
N ASP A 259 -3.75 -1.16 7.55
CA ASP A 259 -3.61 0.21 7.08
C ASP A 259 -3.29 1.15 8.24
N ALA A 260 -2.26 2.00 8.09
CA ALA A 260 -1.79 2.91 9.13
C ALA A 260 -2.83 3.99 9.54
N GLY A 261 -3.83 4.25 8.70
CA GLY A 261 -4.89 5.23 8.88
C GLY A 261 -6.16 4.68 9.50
N HIS A 262 -6.29 3.36 9.57
CA HIS A 262 -7.56 2.67 9.84
C HIS A 262 -7.85 2.38 11.32
N PHE A 263 -7.06 2.91 12.25
CA PHE A 263 -7.10 2.54 13.66
C PHE A 263 -7.44 3.72 14.59
N HIS A 264 -7.57 3.45 15.90
CA HIS A 264 -7.92 4.47 16.88
C HIS A 264 -6.83 5.55 16.99
N PRO A 265 -7.16 6.74 17.54
CA PRO A 265 -6.13 7.72 17.87
C PRO A 265 -5.00 7.08 18.69
N THR A 266 -3.75 7.31 18.28
CA THR A 266 -2.52 6.75 18.86
C THR A 266 -2.27 5.26 18.62
N GLU A 267 -3.21 4.53 18.04
CA GLU A 267 -3.00 3.14 17.66
C GLU A 267 -2.12 3.07 16.41
N VAL A 268 -1.10 2.21 16.45
CA VAL A 268 -0.07 2.10 15.41
C VAL A 268 -0.02 0.68 14.86
N ILE A 269 0.30 0.55 13.57
CA ILE A 269 0.36 -0.77 12.93
C ILE A 269 1.73 -1.41 13.12
N SER A 270 2.78 -0.63 13.39
CA SER A 270 4.11 -1.14 13.73
C SER A 270 4.05 -2.19 14.84
N ASP A 271 3.38 -1.90 15.96
CA ASP A 271 3.16 -2.83 17.08
C ASP A 271 2.44 -4.14 16.67
N LYS A 272 1.54 -4.04 15.70
CA LYS A 272 0.70 -5.16 15.26
C LYS A 272 1.46 -6.15 14.40
N ILE A 273 2.55 -5.74 13.73
CA ILE A 273 3.28 -6.57 12.78
C ILE A 273 3.78 -7.85 13.45
N SER A 274 4.53 -7.73 14.54
CA SER A 274 5.09 -8.89 15.25
C SER A 274 3.99 -9.79 15.81
N SER A 275 2.96 -9.19 16.44
CA SER A 275 1.80 -9.90 17.00
C SER A 275 1.02 -10.68 15.94
N ALA A 276 0.60 -10.04 14.85
CA ALA A 276 -0.18 -10.67 13.79
C ALA A 276 0.62 -11.76 13.07
N SER A 277 1.92 -11.56 12.87
CA SER A 277 2.79 -12.51 12.17
C SER A 277 2.88 -13.90 12.84
N LEU A 278 2.47 -14.02 14.11
CA LEU A 278 2.38 -15.30 14.81
C LEU A 278 1.17 -16.14 14.40
N PHE A 279 0.11 -15.51 13.87
CA PHE A 279 -1.19 -16.15 13.66
C PHE A 279 -1.63 -16.21 12.19
N VAL A 280 -1.18 -15.25 11.38
CA VAL A 280 -1.51 -15.18 9.94
C VAL A 280 -0.29 -15.46 9.07
N PRO A 281 -0.45 -16.11 7.91
CA PRO A 281 0.69 -16.49 7.07
C PRO A 281 1.45 -15.29 6.49
N ARG A 282 0.71 -14.22 6.13
CA ARG A 282 1.23 -13.03 5.44
C ARG A 282 0.54 -11.77 5.95
N LEU A 283 1.23 -10.64 5.83
CA LEU A 283 0.70 -9.31 6.10
C LEU A 283 0.76 -8.48 4.83
N LEU A 284 -0.31 -7.76 4.53
CA LEU A 284 -0.27 -6.60 3.65
C LEU A 284 -0.23 -5.36 4.53
N LEU A 285 0.64 -4.42 4.24
CA LEU A 285 0.68 -3.14 4.94
C LEU A 285 0.26 -2.07 3.95
N HIS A 286 -0.80 -1.34 4.27
CA HIS A 286 -1.10 -0.09 3.60
C HIS A 286 -0.49 1.04 4.44
N VAL A 287 0.69 1.50 4.04
CA VAL A 287 1.33 2.62 4.71
C VAL A 287 0.70 3.89 4.19
N SER A 288 -0.02 4.56 5.09
CA SER A 288 -0.77 5.79 4.88
C SER A 288 -0.42 6.79 6.00
N ARG A 289 -0.96 8.01 5.95
CA ARG A 289 -0.83 8.97 7.05
C ARG A 289 -2.18 9.56 7.45
N PRO A 290 -2.78 9.10 8.57
CA PRO A 290 -3.99 9.71 9.10
C PRO A 290 -3.68 11.09 9.70
N VAL A 291 -4.53 12.06 9.40
CA VAL A 291 -4.54 13.38 10.03
C VAL A 291 -5.88 13.55 10.73
N ARG A 292 -5.95 13.01 11.95
CA ARG A 292 -7.12 12.95 12.86
C ARG A 292 -8.22 11.97 12.46
N TRP A 293 -8.34 11.65 11.19
CA TRP A 293 -9.19 10.62 10.64
C TRP A 293 -8.41 9.89 9.55
N ASP A 294 -9.00 8.86 8.97
CA ASP A 294 -8.45 8.18 7.82
C ASP A 294 -8.51 9.08 6.57
N SER A 295 -7.53 9.97 6.48
CA SER A 295 -7.55 11.13 5.59
C SER A 295 -6.63 10.98 4.40
N ASP A 296 -5.99 9.82 4.25
CA ASP A 296 -5.23 9.45 3.06
C ASP A 296 -4.17 10.48 2.64
N HIS A 297 -3.42 11.01 3.61
CA HIS A 297 -2.33 11.93 3.28
C HIS A 297 -1.06 11.16 2.91
N VAL A 298 -0.23 11.81 2.10
CA VAL A 298 1.08 11.29 1.67
C VAL A 298 1.95 10.89 2.87
N VAL A 299 2.51 9.67 2.77
CA VAL A 299 3.47 9.10 3.72
C VAL A 299 4.72 9.97 3.86
N LEU A 300 5.15 10.20 5.10
CA LEU A 300 6.33 10.98 5.43
C LEU A 300 7.46 10.07 5.92
N LEU A 301 8.68 10.62 6.01
CA LEU A 301 9.73 9.98 6.80
C LEU A 301 9.54 10.40 8.26
N ASP A 302 8.53 9.83 8.91
CA ASP A 302 8.12 10.12 10.29
C ASP A 302 8.37 8.92 11.23
N ASP A 303 7.93 9.06 12.48
CA ASP A 303 8.16 8.07 13.53
C ASP A 303 7.48 6.73 13.22
N GLU A 304 6.21 6.74 12.81
CA GLU A 304 5.47 5.50 12.56
C GLU A 304 5.90 4.82 11.25
N THR A 305 6.18 5.58 10.18
CA THR A 305 6.74 5.00 8.95
C THR A 305 8.10 4.34 9.23
N GLN A 306 8.92 4.96 10.10
CA GLN A 306 10.18 4.38 10.54
C GLN A 306 9.98 3.13 11.42
N ALA A 307 9.01 3.15 12.34
CA ALA A 307 8.70 2.03 13.21
C ALA A 307 8.21 0.81 12.42
N ILE A 308 7.34 1.02 11.42
CA ILE A 308 6.89 -0.02 10.48
C ILE A 308 8.11 -0.67 9.80
N ALA A 309 9.01 0.15 9.25
CA ALA A 309 10.21 -0.37 8.59
C ALA A 309 11.12 -1.17 9.54
N HIS A 310 11.29 -0.70 10.79
CA HIS A 310 12.06 -1.42 11.80
C HIS A 310 11.47 -2.81 12.08
N GLU A 311 10.17 -2.93 12.30
CA GLU A 311 9.55 -4.22 12.60
C GLU A 311 9.67 -5.20 11.41
N ILE A 312 9.60 -4.72 10.18
CA ILE A 312 9.82 -5.56 8.99
C ILE A 312 11.25 -6.10 8.97
N VAL A 313 12.24 -5.21 9.13
CA VAL A 313 13.66 -5.54 8.97
C VAL A 313 14.20 -6.34 10.16
N ARG A 314 13.91 -5.92 11.40
CA ARG A 314 14.39 -6.58 12.63
C ARG A 314 13.99 -8.05 12.71
N HIS A 315 12.82 -8.37 12.16
CA HIS A 315 12.23 -9.71 12.18
C HIS A 315 12.41 -10.46 10.85
N ASN A 316 13.16 -9.90 9.89
CA ASN A 316 13.44 -10.52 8.58
C ASN A 316 12.16 -10.95 7.83
N LEU A 317 11.14 -10.08 7.81
CA LEU A 317 9.79 -10.40 7.32
C LEU A 317 9.61 -10.21 5.80
N PHE A 318 10.68 -10.07 5.02
CA PHE A 318 10.65 -9.70 3.60
C PHE A 318 9.77 -10.61 2.71
N ASN A 319 9.64 -11.89 3.05
CA ASN A 319 8.84 -12.85 2.28
C ASN A 319 7.37 -12.98 2.74
N ARG A 320 7.03 -12.36 3.88
CA ARG A 320 5.72 -12.47 4.53
C ARG A 320 4.97 -11.13 4.58
N VAL A 321 5.70 -10.02 4.56
CA VAL A 321 5.13 -8.68 4.53
C VAL A 321 5.15 -8.15 3.09
N HIS A 322 3.98 -7.73 2.63
CA HIS A 322 3.78 -7.03 1.37
C HIS A 322 3.59 -5.54 1.69
N ILE A 323 4.50 -4.68 1.23
CA ILE A 323 4.46 -3.24 1.53
C ILE A 323 3.71 -2.54 0.40
N GLY A 324 2.51 -2.05 0.70
CA GLY A 324 1.73 -1.15 -0.13
C GLY A 324 1.71 0.26 0.44
N LEU A 325 1.45 1.24 -0.42
CA LEU A 325 1.06 2.58 0.00
C LEU A 325 -0.45 2.71 -0.18
N ASP A 326 -1.10 3.49 0.67
CA ASP A 326 -2.49 3.91 0.47
C ASP A 326 -2.63 5.38 0.88
N PHE A 327 -2.83 6.26 -0.10
CA PHE A 327 -3.14 7.67 0.14
C PHE A 327 -3.69 8.28 -1.15
N PHE A 328 -4.37 9.42 -1.07
CA PHE A 328 -4.89 10.14 -2.24
C PHE A 328 -5.08 11.62 -1.91
N ASP A 329 -3.97 12.35 -1.87
CA ASP A 329 -3.95 13.80 -1.69
C ASP A 329 -4.22 14.50 -3.03
N ALA A 330 -5.45 14.98 -3.20
CA ALA A 330 -5.89 15.73 -4.38
C ALA A 330 -5.57 17.22 -4.29
N SER A 331 -4.88 17.68 -3.25
CA SER A 331 -4.53 19.09 -3.04
C SER A 331 -3.16 19.48 -3.60
N ILE A 332 -2.37 18.49 -4.02
CA ILE A 332 -1.02 18.66 -4.59
C ILE A 332 -0.86 17.91 -5.91
N ASN A 333 0.29 18.09 -6.56
CA ASN A 333 0.66 17.31 -7.74
C ASN A 333 0.75 15.80 -7.39
N ARG A 334 -0.06 14.99 -8.08
CA ARG A 334 -0.23 13.54 -7.80
C ARG A 334 1.05 12.73 -8.06
N ILE A 335 1.86 13.14 -9.03
CA ILE A 335 3.18 12.55 -9.29
C ILE A 335 4.12 12.84 -8.12
N ALA A 336 4.12 14.08 -7.62
CA ALA A 336 4.91 14.42 -6.44
C ALA A 336 4.45 13.63 -5.20
N ALA A 337 3.15 13.42 -5.02
CA ALA A 337 2.60 12.62 -3.92
C ALA A 337 3.20 11.20 -3.90
N TRP A 338 3.16 10.49 -5.04
CA TRP A 338 3.78 9.16 -5.15
C TRP A 338 5.29 9.17 -4.94
N VAL A 339 5.99 10.14 -5.53
CA VAL A 339 7.44 10.24 -5.41
C VAL A 339 7.85 10.47 -3.96
N ILE A 340 7.15 11.36 -3.24
CA ILE A 340 7.40 11.63 -1.82
C ILE A 340 7.12 10.37 -0.98
N GLY A 341 5.91 9.81 -1.06
CA GLY A 341 5.51 8.68 -0.22
C GLY A 341 6.38 7.45 -0.43
N THR A 342 6.64 7.08 -1.69
CA THR A 342 7.43 5.89 -2.02
C THR A 342 8.90 6.05 -1.63
N ARG A 343 9.50 7.22 -1.88
CA ARG A 343 10.88 7.49 -1.44
C ARG A 343 10.97 7.49 0.09
N ASN A 344 9.97 7.99 0.80
CA ASN A 344 9.98 8.00 2.26
C ASN A 344 9.89 6.59 2.85
N MET A 345 9.03 5.72 2.31
CA MET A 345 8.99 4.31 2.72
C MET A 345 10.34 3.62 2.46
N LYS A 346 10.95 3.82 1.29
CA LYS A 346 12.28 3.25 0.96
C LYS A 346 13.40 3.80 1.84
N LYS A 347 13.38 5.09 2.20
CA LYS A 347 14.31 5.67 3.17
C LYS A 347 14.15 5.05 4.55
N ALA A 348 12.91 4.79 4.99
CA ALA A 348 12.65 4.17 6.27
C ALA A 348 13.19 2.73 6.31
N LEU A 349 12.96 1.95 5.25
CA LEU A 349 13.54 0.62 5.07
C LEU A 349 15.07 0.65 5.09
N LEU A 350 15.68 1.59 4.36
CA LEU A 350 17.13 1.75 4.36
C LEU A 350 17.66 2.03 5.77
N ARG A 351 17.04 2.97 6.50
CA ARG A 351 17.45 3.29 7.88
C ARG A 351 17.34 2.08 8.80
N ALA A 352 16.32 1.26 8.63
CA ALA A 352 16.16 0.02 9.40
C ALA A 352 17.21 -1.04 9.01
N LEU A 353 17.58 -1.14 7.73
CA LEU A 353 18.67 -2.03 7.26
C LEU A 353 20.06 -1.58 7.73
N LEU A 354 20.22 -0.29 8.04
CA LEU A 354 21.43 0.29 8.62
C LEU A 354 21.41 0.30 10.15
N GLU A 355 20.47 -0.36 10.81
CA GLU A 355 20.42 -0.45 12.26
C GLU A 355 21.31 -1.61 12.77
N PRO A 356 22.13 -1.41 13.81
CA PRO A 356 22.92 -2.50 14.44
C PRO A 356 22.01 -3.36 15.33
N THR A 357 21.03 -4.02 14.73
CA THR A 357 19.90 -4.68 15.40
C THR A 357 20.35 -5.71 16.42
N ASP A 358 21.34 -6.56 16.10
CA ASP A 358 21.80 -7.62 17.01
C ASP A 358 22.46 -7.05 18.27
N THR A 359 23.22 -5.95 18.13
CA THR A 359 23.78 -5.21 19.26
C THR A 359 22.68 -4.64 20.13
N LEU A 360 21.69 -3.96 19.52
CA LEU A 360 20.56 -3.36 20.25
C LEU A 360 19.71 -4.42 20.98
N ARG A 361 19.46 -5.57 20.33
CA ARG A 361 18.74 -6.71 20.92
C ARG A 361 19.51 -7.30 22.09
N THR A 362 20.83 -7.43 22.00
CA THR A 362 21.68 -7.90 23.10
C THR A 362 21.61 -6.94 24.29
N LEU A 363 21.69 -5.62 24.05
CA LEU A 363 21.55 -4.61 25.11
C LEU A 363 20.17 -4.69 25.79
N GLU A 364 19.11 -4.86 25.00
CA GLU A 364 17.75 -5.03 25.52
C GLU A 364 17.61 -6.27 26.41
N GLN A 365 18.12 -7.42 25.95
CA GLN A 365 18.07 -8.67 26.71
C GLN A 365 18.88 -8.62 28.01
N ASN A 366 19.97 -7.84 28.03
CA ASN A 366 20.80 -7.62 29.21
C ASN A 366 20.23 -6.55 30.17
N GLY A 367 19.12 -5.91 29.83
CA GLY A 367 18.52 -4.85 30.64
C GLY A 367 19.25 -3.50 30.58
N ASP A 368 20.20 -3.32 29.65
CA ASP A 368 20.89 -2.04 29.45
C ASP A 368 20.04 -1.11 28.58
N TYR A 369 18.92 -0.67 29.16
CA TYR A 369 17.97 0.20 28.49
C TYR A 369 18.53 1.59 28.21
N THR A 370 19.53 2.03 28.99
CA THR A 370 20.24 3.29 28.77
C THR A 370 21.03 3.24 27.47
N ALA A 371 21.87 2.22 27.27
CA ALA A 371 22.61 2.08 26.02
C ALA A 371 21.69 1.84 24.83
N ARG A 372 20.65 1.00 24.99
CA ARG A 372 19.64 0.77 23.93
C ARG A 372 19.02 2.09 23.44
N LEU A 373 18.53 2.92 24.36
CA LEU A 373 17.92 4.21 24.00
C LEU A 373 18.94 5.17 23.39
N ALA A 374 20.13 5.31 24.01
CA ALA A 374 21.17 6.20 23.51
C ALA A 374 21.58 5.84 22.08
N LEU A 375 21.81 4.55 21.79
CA LEU A 375 22.21 4.12 20.46
C LEU A 375 21.09 4.28 19.42
N LEU A 376 19.83 3.99 19.77
CA LEU A 376 18.68 4.24 18.89
C LEU A 376 18.58 5.72 18.49
N GLU A 377 18.81 6.65 19.41
CA GLU A 377 18.82 8.08 19.10
C GLU A 377 20.03 8.48 18.25
N GLU A 378 21.23 7.97 18.54
CA GLU A 378 22.43 8.25 17.75
C GLU A 378 22.32 7.71 16.30
N GLN A 379 21.56 6.63 16.04
CA GLN A 379 21.28 6.17 14.67
C GLN A 379 20.62 7.26 13.82
N LYS A 380 19.81 8.16 14.42
CA LYS A 380 19.10 9.21 13.68
C LYS A 380 20.05 10.24 13.07
N SER A 381 21.24 10.41 13.65
CA SER A 381 22.29 11.35 13.21
C SER A 381 23.43 10.69 12.43
N LEU A 382 23.42 9.37 12.28
CA LEU A 382 24.34 8.68 11.38
C LEU A 382 24.09 9.05 9.92
N PRO A 383 25.11 8.97 9.05
CA PRO A 383 25.03 9.49 7.68
C PRO A 383 24.26 8.56 6.72
N TRP A 384 23.06 8.10 7.08
CA TRP A 384 22.18 7.30 6.22
C TRP A 384 21.77 8.06 4.94
N GLN A 385 21.80 9.39 4.96
CA GLN A 385 21.49 10.24 3.82
C GLN A 385 22.48 10.02 2.68
N ALA A 386 23.77 9.90 2.98
CA ALA A 386 24.80 9.64 1.96
C ALA A 386 24.62 8.24 1.34
N VAL A 387 24.19 7.26 2.14
CA VAL A 387 23.82 5.91 1.65
C VAL A 387 22.61 5.98 0.72
N TRP A 388 21.58 6.74 1.11
CA TRP A 388 20.39 6.95 0.29
C TRP A 388 20.70 7.64 -1.05
N GLU A 389 21.56 8.67 -1.02
CA GLU A 389 21.96 9.38 -2.23
C GLU A 389 22.76 8.50 -3.17
N HIS A 390 23.65 7.65 -2.63
CA HIS A 390 24.35 6.62 -3.40
C HIS A 390 23.36 5.62 -4.01
N TYR A 391 22.37 5.14 -3.24
CA TYR A 391 21.31 4.27 -3.77
C TYR A 391 20.55 4.91 -4.92
N CYS A 392 20.18 6.19 -4.80
CA CYS A 392 19.56 6.93 -5.90
C CYS A 392 20.45 6.92 -7.15
N GLN A 393 21.75 7.17 -7.00
CA GLN A 393 22.71 7.14 -8.12
C GLN A 393 22.85 5.77 -8.77
N GLN A 394 22.87 4.68 -7.97
CA GLN A 394 22.95 3.32 -8.49
C GLN A 394 21.74 2.93 -9.37
N HIS A 395 20.60 3.60 -9.18
CA HIS A 395 19.38 3.40 -9.96
C HIS A 395 19.10 4.52 -10.98
N ASP A 396 20.10 5.35 -11.30
CA ASP A 396 19.96 6.47 -12.24
C ASP A 396 18.84 7.46 -11.87
N VAL A 397 18.53 7.57 -10.57
CA VAL A 397 17.54 8.49 -10.01
C VAL A 397 18.25 9.70 -9.40
N MET A 398 17.74 10.90 -9.64
CA MET A 398 18.30 12.11 -9.04
C MET A 398 18.20 12.06 -7.49
N PRO A 399 19.33 12.21 -6.77
CA PRO A 399 19.32 12.38 -5.32
C PRO A 399 18.72 13.74 -4.93
N GLY A 400 18.43 13.92 -3.64
CA GLY A 400 17.95 15.20 -3.11
C GLY A 400 16.57 15.61 -3.63
N SER A 401 16.42 16.91 -3.90
CA SER A 401 15.16 17.57 -4.30
C SER A 401 15.00 17.78 -5.81
N ASP A 402 16.01 17.49 -6.62
CA ASP A 402 16.04 17.88 -8.03
C ASP A 402 14.97 17.18 -8.89
N TRP A 403 14.49 16.02 -8.43
CA TRP A 403 13.33 15.34 -9.03
C TRP A 403 12.10 16.25 -9.16
N LEU A 404 11.94 17.23 -8.26
CA LEU A 404 10.84 18.18 -8.30
C LEU A 404 10.86 19.05 -9.57
N GLN A 405 12.04 19.35 -10.12
CA GLN A 405 12.15 20.12 -11.36
C GLN A 405 11.60 19.33 -12.56
N SER A 406 11.85 18.02 -12.60
CA SER A 406 11.28 17.14 -13.63
C SER A 406 9.76 17.07 -13.53
N VAL A 407 9.22 16.93 -12.31
CA VAL A 407 7.76 16.96 -12.08
C VAL A 407 7.16 18.30 -12.52
N ARG A 408 7.78 19.43 -12.17
CA ARG A 408 7.35 20.76 -12.63
C ARG A 408 7.41 20.91 -14.14
N HIS A 409 8.41 20.33 -14.79
CA HIS A 409 8.50 20.34 -16.24
C HIS A 409 7.36 19.54 -16.87
N TYR A 410 7.11 18.32 -16.38
CA TYR A 410 6.00 17.49 -16.85
C TYR A 410 4.64 18.15 -16.60
N GLU A 411 4.48 18.81 -15.45
CA GLU A 411 3.28 19.57 -15.14
C GLU A 411 3.02 20.69 -16.15
N ASN A 412 4.05 21.47 -16.50
CA ASN A 412 3.95 22.58 -17.44
C ASN A 412 3.81 22.16 -18.91
N THR A 413 4.13 20.90 -19.24
CA THR A 413 4.15 20.42 -20.63
C THR A 413 3.06 19.40 -20.93
N VAL A 414 2.54 18.70 -19.93
CA VAL A 414 1.54 17.64 -20.08
C VAL A 414 0.34 17.89 -19.17
N LEU A 415 0.54 17.99 -17.85
CA LEU A 415 -0.59 18.03 -16.91
C LEU A 415 -1.46 19.28 -17.07
N CYS A 416 -0.86 20.43 -17.41
CA CYS A 416 -1.59 21.69 -17.62
C CYS A 416 -2.49 21.70 -18.86
N GLN A 417 -2.37 20.69 -19.73
CA GLN A 417 -3.17 20.55 -20.95
C GLN A 417 -4.42 19.68 -20.75
N ARG A 418 -4.68 19.21 -19.52
CA ARG A 418 -5.79 18.31 -19.16
C ARG A 418 -7.00 19.02 -18.57
#